data_AF-A0A2S4Y2H5-F1
#
_entry.id   AF-A0A2S4Y2H5-F1
#
_cell.length_a   1.000
_cell.length_b   1.000
_cell.length_c   1.000
_cell.angle_alpha   90.00
_cell.angle_beta   90.00
_cell.angle_gamma   90.00
#
_symmetry.space_group_name_H-M   'P 1'
#
loop_
_entity.id
_entity.type
_entity.pdbx_description
1 polymer ?
#
loop_
_entity_poly.entity_id
_entity_poly.type
_entity_poly.pdbx_seq_one_letter_code
_entity_poly.pdbx_strand_id
1 'polypeptide(L)'
;MMSARYAFAAHPDALADLRDAPENIRDLALLELQHLVHGNERGAALKRELAGCHKVYVDPQTRWRMVIQYRDAPTSSQHQREIYLLAMGERQDHAAYRAAAWRLQRERRHTEAAPHAHRARAARSRTTQVDFAPSQGAATAAETAPPQQLPRRQR
;
A
#
# COMPACT_ATOMS: atom_id res chain seq x y z
N MET A 1 -4.11 -6.54 -29.26
CA MET A 1 -4.01 -7.00 -27.86
C MET A 1 -4.98 -6.15 -27.03
N MET A 2 -5.93 -6.77 -26.33
CA MET A 2 -6.79 -6.07 -25.38
C MET A 2 -5.93 -5.70 -24.17
N SER A 3 -5.63 -4.41 -24.00
CA SER A 3 -4.92 -3.89 -22.85
C SER A 3 -5.85 -3.77 -21.65
N ALA A 4 -5.33 -4.04 -20.45
CA ALA A 4 -6.04 -3.76 -19.20
C ALA A 4 -6.51 -2.29 -19.17
N ARG A 5 -7.80 -2.08 -18.89
CA ARG A 5 -8.40 -0.74 -18.82
C ARG A 5 -8.15 -0.10 -17.45
N TYR A 6 -8.11 -0.93 -16.41
CA TYR A 6 -7.90 -0.51 -15.02
C TYR A 6 -6.65 -1.16 -14.45
N ALA A 7 -5.98 -0.50 -13.50
CA ALA A 7 -5.05 -1.21 -12.63
C ALA A 7 -5.83 -2.09 -11.62
N PHE A 8 -5.14 -3.04 -11.00
CA PHE A 8 -5.68 -3.87 -9.94
C PHE A 8 -4.95 -3.62 -8.63
N ALA A 9 -5.73 -3.41 -7.56
CA ALA A 9 -5.25 -3.35 -6.20
C ALA A 9 -6.23 -4.11 -5.29
N ALA A 10 -5.77 -4.55 -4.12
CA ALA A 10 -6.59 -5.28 -3.18
C ALA A 10 -6.25 -4.90 -1.75
N HIS A 11 -7.27 -4.91 -0.89
CA HIS A 11 -7.05 -4.89 0.54
C HIS A 11 -6.28 -6.17 0.94
N PRO A 12 -5.27 -6.11 1.82
CA PRO A 12 -4.49 -7.29 2.20
C PRO A 12 -5.36 -8.43 2.73
N ASP A 13 -6.32 -8.13 3.61
CA ASP A 13 -7.29 -9.11 4.10
C ASP A 13 -8.18 -9.70 2.98
N ALA A 14 -8.41 -8.99 1.88
CA ALA A 14 -9.17 -9.52 0.74
C ALA A 14 -8.36 -10.55 -0.07
N LEU A 15 -7.04 -10.43 -0.09
CA LEU A 15 -6.16 -11.48 -0.61
C LEU A 15 -6.15 -12.71 0.29
N ALA A 16 -6.37 -12.55 1.60
CA ALA A 16 -6.61 -13.68 2.50
C ALA A 16 -7.95 -14.35 2.17
N ASP A 17 -9.03 -13.58 2.03
CA ASP A 17 -10.35 -14.12 1.64
C ASP A 17 -10.26 -14.97 0.35
N LEU A 18 -9.51 -14.49 -0.67
CA LEU A 18 -9.29 -15.21 -1.93
C LEU A 18 -8.52 -16.52 -1.75
N ARG A 19 -7.52 -16.54 -0.85
CA ARG A 19 -6.70 -17.73 -0.59
C ARG A 19 -7.47 -18.79 0.21
N ASP A 20 -8.32 -18.34 1.13
CA ASP A 20 -9.12 -19.20 2.00
C ASP A 20 -10.37 -19.76 1.28
N ALA A 21 -10.75 -19.19 0.14
CA ALA A 21 -11.83 -19.71 -0.69
C ALA A 21 -11.48 -21.09 -1.29
N PRO A 22 -12.50 -21.95 -1.53
CA PRO A 22 -12.31 -23.18 -2.28
C PRO A 22 -11.66 -22.92 -3.64
N GLU A 23 -10.79 -23.83 -4.08
CA GLU A 23 -9.98 -23.65 -5.31
C GLU A 23 -10.83 -23.29 -6.54
N ASN A 24 -11.91 -24.04 -6.78
CA ASN A 24 -12.82 -23.78 -7.89
C ASN A 24 -13.46 -22.38 -7.83
N ILE A 25 -13.72 -21.86 -6.62
CA ILE A 25 -14.29 -20.53 -6.43
C ILE A 25 -13.21 -19.45 -6.62
N ARG A 26 -11.99 -19.71 -6.17
CA ARG A 26 -10.84 -18.82 -6.38
C ARG A 26 -10.56 -18.66 -7.87
N ASP A 27 -10.58 -19.73 -8.65
CA ASP A 27 -10.34 -19.68 -10.09
C ASP A 27 -11.42 -18.87 -10.82
N LEU A 28 -12.68 -19.07 -10.46
CA LEU A 28 -13.78 -18.24 -10.95
C LEU A 28 -13.60 -16.77 -10.55
N ALA A 29 -13.18 -16.48 -9.32
CA ALA A 29 -12.93 -15.12 -8.88
C ALA A 29 -11.81 -14.44 -9.67
N LEU A 30 -10.73 -15.16 -9.97
CA LEU A 30 -9.64 -14.64 -10.79
C LEU A 30 -10.09 -14.36 -12.23
N LEU A 31 -10.95 -15.20 -12.80
CA LEU A 31 -11.57 -14.96 -14.10
C LEU A 31 -12.43 -13.68 -14.08
N GLU A 32 -13.27 -13.52 -13.06
CA GLU A 32 -14.09 -12.30 -12.91
C GLU A 32 -13.22 -11.05 -12.71
N LEU A 33 -12.15 -11.13 -11.93
CA LEU A 33 -11.18 -10.03 -11.78
C LEU A 33 -10.51 -9.67 -13.11
N GLN A 34 -10.21 -10.66 -13.95
CA GLN A 34 -9.71 -10.41 -15.30
C GLN A 34 -10.74 -9.64 -16.13
N HIS A 35 -12.00 -10.07 -16.16
CA HIS A 35 -13.06 -9.37 -16.90
C HIS A 35 -13.24 -7.92 -16.43
N LEU A 36 -13.21 -7.72 -15.12
CA LEU A 36 -13.30 -6.42 -14.48
C LEU A 36 -12.15 -5.50 -14.90
N VAL A 37 -10.90 -5.98 -14.85
CA VAL A 37 -9.69 -5.20 -15.20
C VAL A 37 -9.70 -4.77 -16.67
N HIS A 38 -10.23 -5.59 -17.56
CA HIS A 38 -10.41 -5.24 -18.97
C HIS A 38 -11.62 -4.32 -19.21
N GLY A 39 -12.50 -4.17 -18.22
CA GLY A 39 -13.71 -3.36 -18.29
C GLY A 39 -14.84 -4.01 -19.08
N ASN A 40 -14.78 -5.34 -19.23
CA ASN A 40 -15.81 -6.13 -19.89
C ASN A 40 -17.08 -6.21 -19.04
N GLU A 41 -16.91 -6.12 -17.72
CA GLU A 41 -18.01 -6.18 -16.76
C GLU A 41 -17.98 -5.04 -15.76
N ARG A 42 -19.16 -4.72 -15.24
CA ARG A 42 -19.34 -3.81 -14.11
C ARG A 42 -20.24 -4.48 -13.09
N GLY A 43 -19.74 -4.60 -11.87
CA GLY A 43 -20.54 -5.09 -10.75
C GLY A 43 -21.76 -4.20 -10.50
N ALA A 44 -22.75 -4.74 -9.78
CA ALA A 44 -23.93 -3.97 -9.40
C ALA A 44 -23.60 -3.00 -8.26
N ALA A 45 -23.95 -1.73 -8.41
CA ALA A 45 -23.67 -0.71 -7.41
C ALA A 45 -24.36 -1.02 -6.06
N LEU A 46 -23.61 -0.84 -4.97
CA LEU A 46 -24.08 -0.94 -3.60
C LEU A 46 -24.52 0.42 -3.06
N LYS A 47 -25.37 0.40 -2.02
CA LYS A 47 -25.97 1.59 -1.41
C LYS A 47 -25.60 1.68 0.08
N ARG A 48 -25.96 2.81 0.70
CA ARG A 48 -25.77 3.09 2.14
C ARG A 48 -24.28 3.04 2.54
N GLU A 49 -23.91 2.23 3.52
CA GLU A 49 -22.56 2.15 4.08
C GLU A 49 -21.49 1.77 3.03
N LEU A 50 -21.90 0.99 2.02
CA LEU A 50 -21.08 0.56 0.90
C LEU A 50 -21.32 1.40 -0.36
N ALA A 51 -21.87 2.61 -0.24
CA ALA A 51 -21.99 3.52 -1.38
C ALA A 51 -20.63 3.76 -2.04
N GLY A 52 -20.60 3.69 -3.38
CA GLY A 52 -19.37 3.74 -4.18
C GLY A 52 -18.69 2.37 -4.39
N CYS A 53 -19.15 1.33 -3.69
CA CYS A 53 -18.71 -0.05 -3.93
C CYS A 53 -19.67 -0.75 -4.90
N HIS A 54 -19.19 -1.84 -5.50
CA HIS A 54 -19.95 -2.68 -6.42
C HIS A 54 -19.84 -4.13 -5.98
N LYS A 55 -20.95 -4.88 -6.08
CA LYS A 55 -20.96 -6.33 -5.87
C LYS A 55 -20.77 -7.05 -7.19
N VAL A 56 -20.01 -8.14 -7.14
CA VAL A 56 -19.78 -9.04 -8.26
C VAL A 56 -20.10 -10.45 -7.79
N TYR A 57 -20.88 -11.20 -8.57
CA TYR A 57 -21.13 -12.60 -8.30
C TYR A 57 -19.97 -13.41 -8.86
N VAL A 58 -19.45 -14.36 -8.07
CA VAL A 58 -18.27 -15.13 -8.45
C VAL A 58 -18.67 -16.43 -9.13
N ASP A 59 -19.73 -17.06 -8.63
CA ASP A 59 -20.19 -18.35 -9.08
C ASP A 59 -21.60 -18.26 -9.69
N PRO A 60 -21.95 -19.16 -10.62
CA PRO A 60 -23.29 -19.21 -11.21
C PRO A 60 -24.40 -19.45 -10.17
N GLN A 61 -24.09 -20.13 -9.06
CA GLN A 61 -25.05 -20.40 -7.99
C GLN A 61 -25.26 -19.17 -7.07
N THR A 62 -24.52 -18.07 -7.30
CA THR A 62 -24.58 -16.82 -6.52
C THR A 62 -24.30 -17.04 -5.03
N ARG A 63 -23.53 -18.08 -4.68
CA ARG A 63 -23.12 -18.39 -3.32
C ARG A 63 -21.94 -17.55 -2.87
N TRP A 64 -21.13 -17.04 -3.78
CA TRP A 64 -19.92 -16.26 -3.50
C TRP A 64 -20.01 -14.89 -4.13
N ARG A 65 -19.51 -13.89 -3.41
CA ARG A 65 -19.53 -12.48 -3.82
C ARG A 65 -18.19 -11.83 -3.57
N MET A 66 -17.81 -10.96 -4.49
CA MET A 66 -16.77 -9.96 -4.28
C MET A 66 -17.39 -8.57 -4.11
N VAL A 67 -16.74 -7.74 -3.31
CA VAL A 67 -17.03 -6.32 -3.18
C VAL A 67 -15.81 -5.56 -3.69
N ILE A 68 -16.02 -4.73 -4.70
CA ILE A 68 -14.97 -3.93 -5.33
C ILE A 68 -15.31 -2.44 -5.22
N GLN A 69 -14.30 -1.60 -5.39
CA GLN A 69 -14.45 -0.16 -5.56
C GLN A 69 -13.65 0.29 -6.78
N TYR A 70 -14.25 1.16 -7.60
CA TYR A 70 -13.50 1.86 -8.64
C TYR A 70 -12.96 3.16 -8.04
N ARG A 71 -11.64 3.33 -8.06
CA ARG A 71 -10.96 4.53 -7.53
C ARG A 71 -9.99 5.08 -8.57
N ASP A 72 -9.53 6.29 -8.35
CA ASP A 72 -8.46 6.86 -9.17
C ASP A 72 -7.16 6.14 -8.82
N ALA A 73 -6.40 5.77 -9.85
CA ALA A 73 -5.15 5.09 -9.64
C ALA A 73 -4.12 6.08 -9.07
N PRO A 74 -3.13 5.61 -8.30
CA PRO A 74 -2.04 6.46 -7.84
C PRO A 74 -1.27 7.03 -9.04
N THR A 75 -0.66 8.20 -8.86
CA THR A 75 0.06 8.93 -9.93
C THR A 75 1.22 8.14 -10.55
N SER A 76 1.71 7.10 -9.86
CA SER A 76 2.72 6.17 -10.34
C SER A 76 2.18 5.06 -11.25
N SER A 77 0.86 4.92 -11.37
CA SER A 77 0.21 3.89 -12.20
C SER A 77 0.18 4.30 -13.67
N GLN A 78 0.25 3.30 -14.55
CA GLN A 78 0.05 3.49 -16.00
C GLN A 78 -1.44 3.63 -16.37
N HIS A 79 -2.34 3.29 -15.45
CA HIS A 79 -3.79 3.39 -15.65
C HIS A 79 -4.33 4.63 -14.93
N GLN A 80 -5.39 5.24 -15.47
CA GLN A 80 -6.04 6.39 -14.81
C GLN A 80 -6.89 5.97 -13.61
N ARG A 81 -7.45 4.76 -13.66
CA ARG A 81 -8.36 4.23 -12.64
C ARG A 81 -7.95 2.82 -12.28
N GLU A 82 -8.28 2.42 -11.05
CA GLU A 82 -8.00 1.09 -10.55
C GLU A 82 -9.25 0.45 -9.93
N ILE A 83 -9.27 -0.87 -9.98
CA ILE A 83 -10.23 -1.71 -9.28
C ILE A 83 -9.58 -2.13 -7.99
N TYR A 84 -10.22 -1.76 -6.88
CA TYR A 84 -9.80 -2.11 -5.55
C TYR A 84 -10.71 -3.19 -4.96
N LEU A 85 -10.18 -4.39 -4.77
CA LEU A 85 -10.90 -5.48 -4.10
C LEU A 85 -10.94 -5.25 -2.59
N LEU A 86 -12.14 -5.07 -2.04
CA LEU A 86 -12.35 -4.82 -0.61
C LEU A 86 -12.56 -6.10 0.19
N ALA A 87 -13.34 -7.04 -0.34
CA ALA A 87 -13.64 -8.31 0.32
C ALA A 87 -14.19 -9.35 -0.64
N MET A 88 -14.02 -10.61 -0.26
CA MET A 88 -14.68 -11.75 -0.89
C MET A 88 -15.27 -12.63 0.20
N GLY A 89 -16.36 -13.31 -0.10
CA GLY A 89 -16.88 -14.33 0.81
C GLY A 89 -18.20 -14.91 0.35
N GLU A 90 -18.69 -15.84 1.15
CA GLU A 90 -19.98 -16.47 0.92
C GLU A 90 -21.15 -15.48 1.11
N ARG A 91 -22.27 -15.84 0.49
CA ARG A 91 -23.57 -15.22 0.66
C ARG A 91 -24.01 -15.28 2.11
N GLN A 92 -23.72 -16.41 2.75
CA GLN A 92 -24.16 -16.70 4.09
C GLN A 92 -23.65 -15.60 5.03
N ASP A 93 -24.57 -15.15 5.88
CA ASP A 93 -24.34 -14.09 6.85
C ASP A 93 -23.85 -12.75 6.27
N HIS A 94 -23.98 -12.54 4.96
CA HIS A 94 -23.48 -11.35 4.29
C HIS A 94 -21.98 -11.11 4.55
N ALA A 95 -21.18 -12.18 4.65
CA ALA A 95 -19.77 -12.13 5.05
C ALA A 95 -18.97 -11.10 4.24
N ALA A 96 -19.10 -11.13 2.91
CA ALA A 96 -18.42 -10.19 2.01
C ALA A 96 -18.79 -8.72 2.29
N TYR A 97 -20.07 -8.43 2.57
CA TYR A 97 -20.52 -7.05 2.83
C TYR A 97 -20.08 -6.55 4.20
N ARG A 98 -20.16 -7.39 5.24
CA ARG A 98 -19.70 -7.02 6.59
C ARG A 98 -18.20 -6.76 6.61
N ALA A 99 -17.42 -7.65 5.99
CA ALA A 99 -15.97 -7.48 5.85
C ALA A 99 -15.64 -6.19 5.08
N ALA A 100 -16.31 -5.96 3.94
CA ALA A 100 -16.11 -4.73 3.17
C ALA A 100 -16.47 -3.47 3.96
N ALA A 101 -17.61 -3.45 4.66
CA ALA A 101 -18.05 -2.28 5.42
C ALA A 101 -17.07 -1.95 6.55
N TRP A 102 -16.62 -2.97 7.28
CA TRP A 102 -15.65 -2.79 8.35
C TRP A 102 -14.29 -2.31 7.85
N ARG A 103 -13.78 -2.89 6.75
CA ARG A 103 -12.53 -2.49 6.10
C ARG A 103 -12.61 -1.05 5.58
N LEU A 104 -13.68 -0.71 4.87
CA LEU A 104 -13.91 0.64 4.35
C LEU A 104 -14.02 1.67 5.48
N GLN A 105 -14.67 1.35 6.59
CA GLN A 105 -14.75 2.24 7.75
C GLN A 105 -13.39 2.43 8.43
N ARG A 106 -12.49 1.44 8.39
CA ARG A 106 -11.10 1.61 8.86
C ARG A 106 -10.29 2.49 7.92
N GLU A 107 -10.38 2.27 6.60
CA GLU A 107 -9.69 3.12 5.61
C GLU A 107 -10.12 4.58 5.71
N ARG A 108 -11.43 4.85 5.84
CA ARG A 108 -11.97 6.20 6.03
C ARG A 108 -11.40 6.88 7.29
N ARG A 109 -11.42 6.18 8.43
CA ARG A 109 -10.83 6.68 9.69
C ARG A 109 -9.34 6.97 9.55
N HIS A 110 -8.57 6.11 8.87
CA HIS A 110 -7.15 6.37 8.62
C HIS A 110 -6.93 7.59 7.73
N THR A 111 -7.80 7.82 6.74
CA THR A 111 -7.70 8.95 5.82
C THR A 111 -8.08 10.27 6.54
N GLU A 112 -9.14 10.24 7.36
CA GLU A 112 -9.61 11.35 8.19
C GLU A 112 -8.69 11.67 9.39
N ALA A 113 -7.94 10.68 9.88
CA ALA A 113 -6.87 10.87 10.87
C ALA A 113 -5.53 11.27 10.25
N ALA A 114 -5.41 11.23 8.91
CA ALA A 114 -4.24 11.63 8.15
C ALA A 114 -4.27 13.06 7.51
N PRO A 115 -5.05 14.07 7.95
CA PRO A 115 -4.98 15.41 7.37
C PRO A 115 -3.61 16.08 7.64
N HIS A 116 -2.84 15.56 8.60
CA HIS A 116 -1.46 15.96 8.86
C HIS A 116 -0.42 15.12 8.13
N ALA A 117 -0.78 14.01 7.47
CA ALA A 117 0.18 13.17 6.75
C ALA A 117 0.77 13.90 5.54
N HIS A 118 0.01 14.77 4.88
CA HIS A 118 0.52 15.60 3.79
C HIS A 118 1.53 16.65 4.30
N ARG A 119 1.26 17.27 5.46
CA ARG A 119 2.21 18.14 6.17
C ARG A 119 3.45 17.39 6.66
N ALA A 120 3.30 16.17 7.18
CA ALA A 120 4.41 15.34 7.63
C ALA A 120 5.27 14.81 6.47
N ARG A 121 4.68 14.58 5.28
CA ARG A 121 5.43 14.27 4.05
C ARG A 121 6.19 15.50 3.55
N ALA A 122 5.57 16.69 3.58
CA ALA A 122 6.23 17.97 3.26
C ALA A 122 7.30 18.40 4.28
N ALA A 123 7.19 17.99 5.55
CA ALA A 123 8.23 18.19 6.57
C ALA A 123 9.43 17.26 6.34
N ARG A 124 9.18 16.00 5.96
CA ARG A 124 10.24 15.04 5.61
C ARG A 124 10.98 15.41 4.32
N SER A 125 10.30 15.98 3.33
CA SER A 125 10.93 16.50 2.11
C SER A 125 11.79 17.76 2.33
N ARG A 126 11.62 18.46 3.46
CA ARG A 126 12.42 19.65 3.83
C ARG A 126 13.64 19.35 4.71
N THR A 127 13.87 18.09 5.08
CA THR A 127 15.13 17.70 5.72
C THR A 127 16.16 17.37 4.65
N THR A 128 16.64 18.41 3.97
CA THR A 128 17.92 18.39 3.28
C THR A 128 19.02 18.48 4.34
N GLN A 129 19.76 17.38 4.48
CA GLN A 129 21.17 17.31 4.89
C GLN A 129 21.67 18.40 5.83
N VAL A 130 21.75 18.07 7.13
CA VAL A 130 22.86 18.57 7.93
C VAL A 130 24.07 17.76 7.48
N ASP A 131 24.93 18.36 6.67
CA ASP A 131 26.23 17.81 6.31
C ASP A 131 27.06 17.59 7.60
N PHE A 132 27.07 16.37 8.11
CA PHE A 132 28.18 15.91 8.92
C PHE A 132 29.33 15.60 7.96
N ALA A 133 30.19 16.58 7.74
CA ALA A 133 31.49 16.35 7.11
C ALA A 133 32.42 15.66 8.14
N PRO A 134 32.98 14.47 7.85
CA PRO A 134 34.17 13.99 8.52
C PRO A 134 35.38 14.51 7.74
N SER A 135 35.90 15.69 8.09
CA SER A 135 37.23 16.11 7.63
C SER A 135 38.27 15.56 8.60
N GLN A 136 38.82 14.40 8.24
CA GLN A 136 40.17 14.02 8.64
C GLN A 136 41.16 15.05 8.08
N GLY A 137 42.17 15.41 8.87
CA GLY A 137 43.45 15.92 8.38
C GLY A 137 43.73 17.41 8.59
N ALA A 138 44.26 17.75 9.75
CA ALA A 138 45.19 18.87 9.90
C ALA A 138 46.37 18.40 10.77
N ALA A 139 47.24 17.61 10.14
CA ALA A 139 48.62 17.47 10.59
C ALA A 139 49.40 18.66 10.00
N THR A 140 49.69 19.65 10.82
CA THR A 140 50.64 20.72 10.47
C THR A 140 51.69 20.80 11.56
N ALA A 141 52.85 20.23 11.21
CA ALA A 141 54.20 20.50 11.68
C ALA A 141 54.34 21.48 12.86
N ALA A 142 54.71 20.94 14.02
CA ALA A 142 55.45 21.67 15.04
C ALA A 142 56.89 21.15 15.01
N GLU A 143 57.76 21.84 14.28
CA GLU A 143 59.20 21.66 14.39
C GLU A 143 59.88 23.02 14.45
N THR A 144 60.32 23.41 15.65
CA THR A 144 61.53 24.21 15.89
C THR A 144 61.96 24.00 17.36
N ALA A 145 62.79 22.98 17.56
CA ALA A 145 64.07 22.94 18.31
C ALA A 145 64.17 23.39 19.81
N PRO A 146 65.17 22.85 20.57
CA PRO A 146 65.03 22.42 21.96
C PRO A 146 65.77 23.31 22.99
N PRO A 147 65.70 22.97 24.29
CA PRO A 147 66.97 22.77 25.01
C PRO A 147 67.00 21.55 25.95
N GLN A 148 68.11 20.82 25.82
CA GLN A 148 68.98 20.23 26.86
C GLN A 148 68.39 19.85 28.23
N GLN A 149 68.45 18.56 28.58
CA GLN A 149 68.79 18.11 29.95
C GLN A 149 69.63 16.82 29.95
N LEU A 150 70.68 16.84 30.78
CA LEU A 150 71.81 15.92 30.93
C LEU A 150 71.47 14.54 31.56
N PRO A 151 72.42 13.57 31.58
CA PRO A 151 72.11 12.15 31.54
C PRO A 151 72.19 11.39 32.89
N ARG A 152 71.65 10.17 32.81
CA ARG A 152 72.03 8.91 33.49
C ARG A 152 71.53 8.62 34.91
N ARG A 153 70.66 7.61 34.96
CA ARG A 153 70.39 6.74 36.10
C ARG A 153 71.61 5.91 36.48
N GLN A 154 71.91 5.96 37.77
CA GLN A 154 72.29 4.87 38.68
C GLN A 154 72.69 3.53 38.04
N ARG A 155 73.95 3.15 38.26
CA ARG A 155 74.28 1.88 38.88
C ARG A 155 75.47 2.06 39.81
#